data_AF-A0A935II86-F1
#
_entry.id   AF-A0A935II86-F1
#
_cell.length_a   1.000
_cell.length_b   1.000
_cell.length_c   1.000
_cell.angle_alpha   90.00
_cell.angle_beta   90.00
_cell.angle_gamma   90.00
#
_symmetry.space_group_name_H-M   'P 1'
#
loop_
_entity.id
_entity.type
_entity.pdbx_description
1 polymer ?
#
loop_
_entity_poly.entity_id
_entity_poly.type
_entity_poly.pdbx_seq_one_letter_code
_entity_poly.pdbx_strand_id
1 'polypeptide(L)'
;MSTDTPASVKAWEAFCEQLKGAGSVLARPTTPRDDLTQAEGLRKLVRLIRMGLEATLEYGDPAHPEVYPLVTPTTLGEGETSDARYYQAMLDGRRTYVLSGERGDAPFMEFTVYAGKIGLDAHSAQVGALTERELKVDREGRYEIVLSPERQPGNWIRTTPEASCIFIRQYAHDWNRTVGATFHMRERSSDGERPNVTLAQVMAAPSHGRLCCTLGGNLGRDRRQDA
;
A
#
# COMPACT_ATOMS: atom_id res chain seq x y z
N MET A 1 -36.21 20.53 19.50
CA MET A 1 -34.87 19.95 19.75
C MET A 1 -34.29 19.62 18.39
N SER A 2 -33.23 20.31 17.97
CA SER A 2 -32.68 20.15 16.62
C SER A 2 -32.04 18.76 16.49
N THR A 3 -32.64 17.90 15.69
CA THR A 3 -32.21 16.53 15.38
C THR A 3 -31.33 16.53 14.13
N ASP A 4 -30.20 17.24 14.14
CA ASP A 4 -29.24 17.14 13.04
C ASP A 4 -27.98 16.41 13.53
N THR A 5 -27.90 15.13 13.19
CA THR A 5 -26.74 14.29 13.48
C THR A 5 -25.49 14.91 12.84
N PRO A 6 -24.38 15.10 13.59
CA PRO A 6 -23.16 15.68 13.05
C PRO A 6 -22.64 14.94 11.82
N ALA A 7 -22.03 15.65 10.88
CA ALA A 7 -21.47 15.05 9.66
C ALA A 7 -20.43 13.96 9.97
N SER A 8 -19.65 14.12 11.04
CA SER A 8 -18.70 13.11 11.51
C SER A 8 -19.37 11.80 11.93
N VAL A 9 -20.53 11.89 12.59
CA VAL A 9 -21.31 10.71 12.99
C VAL A 9 -21.91 10.03 11.76
N LYS A 10 -22.50 10.80 10.83
CA LYS A 10 -23.02 10.27 9.55
C LYS A 10 -21.93 9.54 8.75
N ALA A 11 -20.71 10.09 8.72
CA ALA A 11 -19.57 9.46 8.05
C ALA A 11 -19.12 8.16 8.72
N TRP A 12 -19.07 8.15 10.05
CA TRP A 12 -18.74 6.95 10.83
C TRP A 12 -19.77 5.83 10.64
N GLU A 13 -21.06 6.15 10.70
CA GLU A 13 -22.15 5.20 10.48
C GLU A 13 -22.07 4.61 9.06
N ALA A 14 -21.86 5.46 8.04
CA ALA A 14 -21.70 5.00 6.66
C ALA A 14 -20.49 4.05 6.49
N PHE A 15 -19.37 4.35 7.15
CA PHE A 15 -18.20 3.46 7.15
C PHE A 15 -18.53 2.11 7.80
N CYS A 16 -19.20 2.10 8.95
CA CYS A 16 -19.61 0.86 9.62
C CYS A 16 -20.54 0.00 8.76
N GLU A 17 -21.48 0.62 8.03
CA GLU A 17 -22.35 -0.11 7.11
C GLU A 17 -21.59 -0.72 5.93
N GLN A 18 -20.54 -0.05 5.43
CA GLN A 18 -19.66 -0.66 4.42
C GLN A 18 -18.89 -1.86 5.00
N LEU A 19 -18.38 -1.75 6.24
CA LEU A 19 -17.65 -2.85 6.89
C LEU A 19 -18.51 -4.10 7.07
N LYS A 20 -19.80 -3.95 7.36
CA LYS A 20 -20.74 -5.07 7.49
C LYS A 20 -20.75 -5.97 6.25
N GLY A 21 -20.64 -5.38 5.05
CA GLY A 21 -20.60 -6.11 3.79
C GLY A 21 -19.39 -7.03 3.64
N ALA A 22 -18.25 -6.69 4.27
CA ALA A 22 -17.01 -7.46 4.16
C ALA A 22 -17.14 -8.87 4.75
N GLY A 23 -18.01 -9.06 5.75
CA GLY A 23 -18.28 -10.36 6.37
C GLY A 23 -18.89 -11.39 5.42
N SER A 24 -19.51 -10.95 4.31
CA SER A 24 -20.13 -11.83 3.31
C SER A 24 -19.16 -12.84 2.70
N VAL A 25 -17.85 -12.54 2.70
CA VAL A 25 -16.84 -13.47 2.21
C VAL A 25 -16.83 -14.79 2.98
N LEU A 26 -17.07 -14.74 4.29
CA LEU A 26 -17.06 -15.94 5.14
C LEU A 26 -18.21 -16.88 4.80
N ALA A 27 -19.23 -16.36 4.09
CA ALA A 27 -20.39 -17.12 3.64
C ALA A 27 -20.23 -17.75 2.25
N ARG A 28 -19.11 -17.55 1.54
CA ARG A 28 -18.95 -18.06 0.18
C ARG A 28 -18.91 -19.58 0.12
N PRO A 29 -19.38 -20.20 -0.99
CA PRO A 29 -19.28 -21.65 -1.18
C PRO A 29 -17.82 -22.16 -1.15
N THR A 30 -16.87 -21.32 -1.56
CA THR A 30 -15.44 -21.66 -1.60
C THR A 30 -14.70 -21.42 -0.28
N THR A 31 -15.36 -20.87 0.74
CA THR A 31 -14.75 -20.63 2.05
C THR A 31 -15.06 -21.79 3.00
N PRO A 32 -14.02 -22.49 3.52
CA PRO A 32 -14.22 -23.57 4.49
C PRO A 32 -15.00 -23.11 5.72
N ARG A 33 -15.81 -24.01 6.27
CA ARG A 33 -16.76 -23.74 7.36
C ARG A 33 -16.32 -24.28 8.71
N ASP A 34 -15.10 -24.82 8.81
CA ASP A 34 -14.52 -25.22 10.09
C ASP A 34 -14.27 -24.00 11.00
N ASP A 35 -14.35 -24.23 12.30
CA ASP A 35 -14.27 -23.16 13.33
C ASP A 35 -12.97 -22.36 13.23
N LEU A 36 -11.85 -23.02 12.95
CA LEU A 36 -10.55 -22.36 12.86
C LEU A 36 -10.52 -21.40 11.67
N THR A 37 -10.93 -21.85 10.50
CA THR A 37 -10.95 -21.01 9.28
C THR A 37 -11.91 -19.83 9.43
N GLN A 38 -13.08 -20.02 10.04
CA GLN A 38 -14.04 -18.94 10.28
C GLN A 38 -13.48 -17.91 11.27
N ALA A 39 -12.85 -18.36 12.36
CA ALA A 39 -12.19 -17.48 13.33
C ALA A 39 -11.03 -16.69 12.71
N GLU A 40 -10.17 -17.36 11.93
CA GLU A 40 -9.06 -16.73 11.21
C GLU A 40 -9.53 -15.78 10.12
N GLY A 41 -10.64 -16.09 9.46
CA GLY A 41 -11.29 -15.22 8.48
C GLY A 41 -11.75 -13.90 9.11
N LEU A 42 -12.42 -13.96 10.27
CA LEU A 42 -12.78 -12.76 11.04
C LEU A 42 -11.54 -11.95 11.43
N ARG A 43 -10.50 -12.62 11.92
CA ARG A 43 -9.22 -11.98 12.27
C ARG A 43 -8.57 -11.31 11.05
N LYS A 44 -8.62 -11.94 9.88
CA LYS A 44 -8.12 -11.39 8.62
C LYS A 44 -8.90 -10.15 8.20
N LEU A 45 -10.23 -10.13 8.33
CA LEU A 45 -11.05 -8.95 8.01
C LEU A 45 -10.61 -7.72 8.83
N VAL A 46 -10.47 -7.86 10.14
CA VAL A 46 -10.01 -6.76 11.01
C VAL A 46 -8.61 -6.27 10.62
N ARG A 47 -7.70 -7.19 10.28
CA ARG A 47 -6.34 -6.84 9.83
C ARG A 47 -6.35 -6.09 8.51
N LEU A 48 -7.21 -6.48 7.55
CA LEU A 48 -7.36 -5.78 6.28
C LEU A 48 -7.94 -4.37 6.45
N ILE A 49 -8.89 -4.18 7.39
CA ILE A 49 -9.42 -2.87 7.74
C ILE A 49 -8.28 -1.96 8.23
N ARG A 50 -7.44 -2.44 9.15
CA ARG A 50 -6.28 -1.69 9.64
C ARG A 50 -5.32 -1.31 8.51
N MET A 51 -4.92 -2.26 7.67
CA MET A 51 -4.03 -1.98 6.53
C MET A 51 -4.62 -0.93 5.58
N GLY A 52 -5.94 -0.96 5.41
CA GLY A 52 -6.67 0.06 4.67
C GLY A 52 -6.55 1.45 5.24
N LEU A 53 -6.88 1.59 6.52
CA LEU A 53 -6.82 2.86 7.23
C LEU A 53 -5.39 3.40 7.29
N GLU A 54 -4.40 2.54 7.48
CA GLU A 54 -2.99 2.92 7.37
C GLU A 54 -2.69 3.53 5.99
N ALA A 55 -3.07 2.85 4.90
CA ALA A 55 -2.78 3.32 3.55
C ALA A 55 -3.55 4.57 3.12
N THR A 56 -4.76 4.81 3.65
CA THR A 56 -5.63 5.89 3.14
C THR A 56 -5.79 7.07 4.08
N LEU A 57 -5.60 6.85 5.39
CA LEU A 57 -5.76 7.88 6.41
C LEU A 57 -4.42 8.27 7.02
N GLU A 58 -3.69 7.29 7.57
CA GLU A 58 -2.45 7.56 8.30
C GLU A 58 -1.32 7.97 7.37
N TYR A 59 -1.12 7.23 6.27
CA TYR A 59 -0.04 7.44 5.30
C TYR A 59 -0.55 7.86 3.92
N GLY A 60 -1.82 8.28 3.83
CA GLY A 60 -2.51 8.57 2.59
C GLY A 60 -2.28 9.97 2.01
N ASP A 61 -1.43 10.81 2.61
CA ASP A 61 -1.14 12.17 2.14
C ASP A 61 0.12 12.18 1.23
N PRO A 62 -0.02 12.30 -0.10
CA PRO A 62 1.14 12.31 -0.99
C PRO A 62 1.97 13.60 -0.91
N ALA A 63 1.49 14.67 -0.28
CA ALA A 63 2.32 15.86 -0.06
C ALA A 63 3.30 15.67 1.11
N HIS A 64 3.01 14.73 2.00
CA HIS A 64 3.82 14.38 3.17
C HIS A 64 3.98 12.85 3.25
N PRO A 65 4.64 12.23 2.25
CA PRO A 65 4.71 10.78 2.15
C PRO A 65 5.60 10.21 3.25
N GLU A 66 5.21 9.06 3.79
CA GLU A 66 6.00 8.32 4.76
C GLU A 66 6.12 6.86 4.32
N VAL A 67 7.31 6.29 4.49
CA VAL A 67 7.54 4.86 4.24
C VAL A 67 7.22 4.10 5.51
N TYR A 68 6.25 3.19 5.45
CA TYR A 68 5.79 2.40 6.59
C TYR A 68 5.90 0.90 6.31
N PRO A 69 6.10 0.07 7.34
CA PRO A 69 6.07 -1.38 7.19
C PRO A 69 4.65 -1.85 6.89
N LEU A 70 4.44 -2.44 5.72
CA LEU A 70 3.13 -2.95 5.32
C LEU A 70 2.82 -4.31 5.97
N VAL A 71 3.84 -5.17 6.00
CA VAL A 71 3.76 -6.49 6.63
C VAL A 71 4.38 -6.40 8.01
N THR A 72 3.62 -6.85 9.00
CA THR A 72 3.99 -6.90 10.41
C THR A 72 3.61 -8.28 10.95
N PRO A 73 3.98 -8.65 12.20
CA PRO A 73 3.52 -9.91 12.79
C PRO A 73 1.99 -10.08 12.82
N THR A 74 1.23 -9.00 12.61
CA THR A 74 -0.23 -9.02 12.61
C THR A 74 -0.86 -8.46 11.34
N THR A 75 -0.11 -8.02 10.34
CA THR A 75 -0.60 -7.65 9.00
C THR A 75 0.10 -8.52 7.98
N LEU A 76 -0.68 -9.18 7.13
CA LEU A 76 -0.17 -9.96 6.00
C LEU A 76 -1.15 -9.74 4.86
N GLY A 77 -0.64 -9.48 3.66
CA GLY A 77 -1.45 -9.33 2.46
C GLY A 77 -1.73 -10.70 1.83
N GLU A 78 -1.58 -10.78 0.52
CA GLU A 78 -1.74 -11.99 -0.28
C GLU A 78 -0.47 -12.21 -1.11
N GLY A 79 0.36 -13.19 -0.73
CA GLY A 79 1.58 -13.56 -1.45
C GLY A 79 2.90 -13.11 -0.79
N GLU A 80 2.84 -12.43 0.35
CA GLU A 80 4.03 -12.10 1.13
C GLU A 80 4.58 -13.32 1.88
N THR A 81 5.90 -13.39 1.99
CA THR A 81 6.62 -14.52 2.58
C THR A 81 7.37 -14.12 3.86
N SER A 82 7.72 -15.10 4.68
CA SER A 82 8.52 -14.89 5.91
C SER A 82 9.93 -14.38 5.66
N ASP A 83 10.46 -14.62 4.46
CA ASP A 83 11.86 -14.33 4.11
C ASP A 83 12.06 -12.86 3.71
N ALA A 84 10.96 -12.10 3.62
CA ALA A 84 10.97 -10.73 3.14
C ALA A 84 10.41 -9.73 4.14
N ARG A 85 10.95 -8.52 4.09
CA ARG A 85 10.39 -7.33 4.74
C ARG A 85 9.79 -6.42 3.68
N TYR A 86 8.57 -5.95 3.95
CA TYR A 86 7.75 -5.22 3.01
C TYR A 86 7.42 -3.83 3.55
N TYR A 87 7.69 -2.83 2.74
CA TYR A 87 7.41 -1.43 3.05
C TYR A 87 6.63 -0.81 1.90
N GLN A 88 5.88 0.25 2.22
CA GLN A 88 5.09 0.98 1.25
C GLN A 88 5.14 2.48 1.58
N ALA A 89 5.02 3.32 0.56
CA ALA A 89 4.61 4.71 0.70
C ALA A 89 3.59 5.07 -0.38
N MET A 90 2.64 5.92 -0.01
CA MET A 90 1.66 6.46 -0.96
C MET A 90 2.25 7.63 -1.73
N LEU A 91 1.88 7.77 -3.00
CA LEU A 91 2.34 8.85 -3.86
C LEU A 91 1.26 9.29 -4.85
N ASP A 92 1.37 10.54 -5.30
CA ASP A 92 0.73 11.07 -6.50
C ASP A 92 1.77 11.02 -7.62
N GLY A 93 1.57 10.14 -8.59
CA GLY A 93 2.53 9.87 -9.65
C GLY A 93 2.79 11.03 -10.61
N ARG A 94 2.08 12.15 -10.48
CA ARG A 94 2.34 13.40 -11.20
C ARG A 94 3.42 14.26 -10.54
N ARG A 95 3.79 13.96 -9.29
CA ARG A 95 4.77 14.72 -8.50
C ARG A 95 6.15 14.07 -8.54
N THR A 96 7.14 14.77 -8.00
CA THR A 96 8.50 14.25 -7.86
C THR A 96 8.83 13.99 -6.40
N TYR A 97 9.35 12.80 -6.11
CA TYR A 97 9.75 12.40 -4.77
C TYR A 97 11.21 11.98 -4.73
N VAL A 98 11.79 12.09 -3.55
CA VAL A 98 13.12 11.61 -3.22
C VAL A 98 12.99 10.57 -2.12
N LEU A 99 13.40 9.34 -2.42
CA LEU A 99 13.54 8.24 -1.47
C LEU A 99 15.02 8.05 -1.16
N SER A 100 15.41 8.19 0.11
CA SER A 100 16.80 8.04 0.55
C SER A 100 16.92 7.14 1.76
N GLY A 101 18.15 6.72 2.06
CA GLY A 101 18.45 5.91 3.23
C GLY A 101 19.81 5.22 3.11
N GLU A 102 20.05 4.29 4.04
CA GLU A 102 21.19 3.38 4.04
C GLU A 102 20.77 2.06 3.40
N ARG A 103 21.62 1.49 2.54
CA ARG A 103 21.28 0.28 1.76
C ARG A 103 21.17 -0.99 2.61
N GLY A 104 21.82 -1.05 3.76
CA GLY A 104 21.90 -2.27 4.57
C GLY A 104 22.47 -3.48 3.81
N ASP A 105 22.23 -4.67 4.35
CA ASP A 105 22.91 -5.92 3.94
C ASP A 105 21.99 -6.92 3.23
N ALA A 106 20.71 -6.60 3.06
CA ALA A 106 19.77 -7.52 2.41
C ALA A 106 20.25 -7.87 0.99
N PRO A 107 20.47 -9.16 0.66
CA PRO A 107 21.07 -9.58 -0.61
C PRO A 107 20.23 -9.22 -1.84
N PHE A 108 18.91 -9.15 -1.69
CA PHE A 108 18.00 -8.76 -2.76
C PHE A 108 17.05 -7.67 -2.28
N MET A 109 16.95 -6.60 -3.06
CA MET A 109 16.08 -5.47 -2.78
C MET A 109 15.42 -4.96 -4.04
N GLU A 110 14.12 -4.73 -3.96
CA GLU A 110 13.32 -4.22 -5.07
C GLU A 110 12.54 -2.99 -4.63
N PHE A 111 12.60 -1.94 -5.45
CA PHE A 111 11.80 -0.73 -5.34
C PHE A 111 10.89 -0.66 -6.57
N THR A 112 9.58 -0.80 -6.38
CA THR A 112 8.63 -0.88 -7.49
C THR A 112 7.49 0.11 -7.33
N VAL A 113 7.28 0.94 -8.35
CA VAL A 113 6.14 1.84 -8.44
C VAL A 113 4.99 1.11 -9.13
N TYR A 114 3.81 1.17 -8.52
CA TYR A 114 2.59 0.57 -9.04
C TYR A 114 1.53 1.64 -9.35
N ALA A 115 0.78 1.38 -10.42
CA ALA A 115 -0.48 2.03 -10.73
C ALA A 115 -1.62 1.05 -10.45
N GLY A 116 -2.63 1.51 -9.72
CA GLY A 116 -3.74 0.68 -9.26
C GLY A 116 -3.33 -0.45 -8.31
N LYS A 117 -4.31 -1.09 -7.66
CA LYS A 117 -4.09 -2.20 -6.72
C LYS A 117 -4.58 -3.52 -7.29
N ILE A 118 -3.72 -4.53 -7.25
CA ILE A 118 -4.03 -5.90 -7.66
C ILE A 118 -5.27 -6.38 -6.90
N GLY A 119 -6.26 -6.91 -7.63
CA GLY A 119 -7.50 -7.42 -7.07
C GLY A 119 -8.56 -6.38 -6.74
N LEU A 120 -8.29 -5.08 -6.98
CA LEU A 120 -9.20 -4.00 -6.65
C LEU A 120 -9.54 -3.09 -7.84
N ASP A 121 -8.53 -2.75 -8.63
CA ASP A 121 -8.69 -1.92 -9.82
C ASP A 121 -8.74 -2.78 -11.08
N ALA A 122 -9.46 -2.31 -12.09
CA ALA A 122 -9.54 -2.98 -13.40
C ALA A 122 -8.15 -3.13 -14.06
N HIS A 123 -7.22 -2.24 -13.70
CA HIS A 123 -5.84 -2.26 -14.12
C HIS A 123 -4.95 -2.08 -12.89
N SER A 124 -4.10 -3.07 -12.64
CA SER A 124 -2.94 -2.90 -11.77
C SER A 124 -1.70 -3.23 -12.59
N ALA A 125 -0.72 -2.33 -12.58
CA ALA A 125 0.47 -2.45 -13.41
C ALA A 125 1.70 -1.94 -12.67
N GLN A 126 2.80 -2.65 -12.86
CA GLN A 126 4.12 -2.13 -12.56
C GLN A 126 4.44 -1.01 -13.54
N VAL A 127 4.72 0.18 -13.00
CA VAL A 127 5.03 1.39 -13.77
C VAL A 127 6.53 1.50 -14.00
N GLY A 128 7.31 1.19 -12.97
CA GLY A 128 8.76 1.23 -13.00
C GLY A 128 9.31 0.48 -11.79
N ALA A 129 10.51 -0.06 -11.93
CA ALA A 129 11.20 -0.69 -10.83
C ALA A 129 12.71 -0.45 -10.92
N LEU A 130 13.37 -0.63 -9.79
CA LEU A 130 14.82 -0.66 -9.66
C LEU A 130 15.18 -1.72 -8.62
N THR A 131 16.19 -2.52 -8.94
CA THR A 131 16.68 -3.58 -8.04
C THR A 131 18.04 -3.25 -7.47
N GLU A 132 18.54 -4.04 -6.52
CA GLU A 132 19.88 -3.89 -5.97
C GLU A 132 20.99 -3.93 -7.01
N ARG A 133 20.75 -4.56 -8.17
CA ARG A 133 21.72 -4.66 -9.27
C ARG A 133 21.98 -3.33 -9.95
N GLU A 134 20.97 -2.47 -9.98
CA GLU A 134 21.00 -1.18 -10.68
C GLU A 134 21.20 -0.02 -9.71
N LEU A 135 20.91 -0.23 -8.43
CA LEU A 135 21.02 0.78 -7.39
C LEU A 135 22.46 1.24 -7.21
N LYS A 136 22.68 2.52 -7.46
CA LYS A 136 23.94 3.20 -7.15
C LYS A 136 23.92 3.63 -5.69
N VAL A 137 24.93 3.22 -4.96
CA VAL A 137 25.15 3.50 -3.54
C VAL A 137 26.49 4.24 -3.41
N ASP A 138 26.54 5.24 -2.55
CA ASP A 138 27.78 5.98 -2.28
C ASP A 138 28.76 5.17 -1.40
N ARG A 139 29.94 5.74 -1.14
CA ARG A 139 31.00 5.07 -0.37
C ARG A 139 30.64 4.82 1.09
N GLU A 140 29.67 5.56 1.60
CA GLU A 140 29.19 5.44 2.97
C GLU A 140 27.93 4.56 3.07
N GLY A 141 27.54 3.89 1.98
CA GLY A 141 26.40 2.97 1.97
C GLY A 141 25.04 3.65 1.82
N ARG A 142 25.00 4.95 1.49
CA ARG A 142 23.75 5.68 1.32
C ARG A 142 23.30 5.68 -0.13
N TYR A 143 21.99 5.80 -0.33
CA TYR A 143 21.40 5.92 -1.65
C TYR A 143 20.34 7.04 -1.68
N GLU A 144 20.08 7.51 -2.89
CA GLU A 144 18.95 8.37 -3.20
C GLU A 144 18.32 7.86 -4.51
N ILE A 145 16.99 7.74 -4.55
CA ILE A 145 16.18 7.35 -5.71
C ILE A 145 15.17 8.46 -5.97
N VAL A 146 15.12 8.96 -7.20
CA VAL A 146 14.09 9.91 -7.61
C VAL A 146 12.92 9.19 -8.27
N LEU A 147 11.71 9.47 -7.79
CA LEU A 147 10.46 8.98 -8.36
C LEU A 147 9.81 10.17 -9.09
N SER A 148 9.71 10.12 -10.42
CA SER A 148 9.14 11.23 -11.20
C SER A 148 8.65 10.82 -12.60
N PRO A 149 7.71 11.57 -13.20
CA PRO A 149 7.32 11.37 -14.60
C PRO A 149 8.47 11.67 -15.55
N GLU A 150 9.22 12.73 -15.26
CA GLU A 150 10.36 13.19 -16.06
C GLU A 150 11.62 12.38 -15.72
N ARG A 151 12.45 12.13 -16.74
CA ARG A 151 13.76 11.48 -16.59
C ARG A 151 14.65 12.25 -15.61
N GLN A 152 15.29 11.54 -14.70
CA GLN A 152 16.30 12.09 -13.79
C GLN A 152 17.64 11.35 -13.95
N PRO A 153 18.77 12.00 -13.64
CA PRO A 153 20.06 11.32 -13.57
C PRO A 153 20.13 10.41 -12.33
N GLY A 154 21.10 9.48 -12.32
CA GLY A 154 21.32 8.61 -11.17
C GLY A 154 20.29 7.49 -11.06
N ASN A 155 19.88 7.18 -9.82
CA ASN A 155 18.81 6.21 -9.56
C ASN A 155 17.47 6.91 -9.79
N TRP A 156 16.74 6.45 -10.79
CA TRP A 156 15.46 7.04 -11.15
C TRP A 156 14.47 5.94 -11.49
N ILE A 157 13.26 6.06 -10.93
CA ILE A 157 12.13 5.21 -11.26
C ILE A 157 11.04 6.11 -11.85
N ARG A 158 10.61 5.76 -13.06
CA ARG A 158 9.52 6.46 -13.74
C ARG A 158 8.21 6.33 -12.96
N THR A 159 7.45 7.42 -12.89
CA THR A 159 6.04 7.41 -12.47
C THR A 159 5.12 7.78 -13.64
N THR A 160 3.82 7.53 -13.48
CA THR A 160 2.76 7.98 -14.40
C THR A 160 1.63 8.60 -13.58
N PRO A 161 0.68 9.34 -14.18
CA PRO A 161 -0.45 9.92 -13.44
C PRO A 161 -1.30 8.91 -12.67
N GLU A 162 -1.28 7.64 -13.06
CA GLU A 162 -2.01 6.54 -12.42
C GLU A 162 -1.21 5.87 -11.29
N ALA A 163 0.07 6.18 -11.15
CA ALA A 163 0.90 5.63 -10.09
C ALA A 163 0.44 6.17 -8.73
N SER A 164 0.28 5.26 -7.77
CA SER A 164 -0.35 5.57 -6.47
C SER A 164 0.48 5.12 -5.27
N CYS A 165 1.44 4.21 -5.45
CA CYS A 165 2.36 3.83 -4.39
C CYS A 165 3.71 3.35 -4.91
N ILE A 166 4.71 3.42 -4.04
CA ILE A 166 5.94 2.64 -4.15
C ILE A 166 5.88 1.50 -3.14
N PHE A 167 6.28 0.32 -3.59
CA PHE A 167 6.43 -0.89 -2.79
C PHE A 167 7.89 -1.27 -2.71
N ILE A 168 8.38 -1.56 -1.51
CA ILE A 168 9.77 -1.89 -1.27
C ILE A 168 9.84 -3.26 -0.64
N ARG A 169 10.63 -4.15 -1.25
CA ARG A 169 10.83 -5.52 -0.78
C ARG A 169 12.30 -5.72 -0.48
N GLN A 170 12.60 -6.23 0.70
CA GLN A 170 13.92 -6.71 1.04
C GLN A 170 13.83 -8.20 1.32
N TYR A 171 14.78 -9.00 0.83
CA TYR A 171 14.81 -10.44 1.07
C TYR A 171 16.13 -10.81 1.70
N ALA A 172 16.07 -11.66 2.74
CA ALA A 172 17.25 -12.17 3.42
C ALA A 172 17.00 -13.59 3.92
N HIS A 173 18.05 -14.39 3.97
CA HIS A 173 17.99 -15.75 4.51
C HIS A 173 17.86 -15.78 6.04
N ASP A 174 18.43 -14.80 6.75
CA ASP A 174 18.38 -14.70 8.21
C ASP A 174 18.33 -13.24 8.66
N TRP A 175 17.12 -12.75 8.95
CA TRP A 175 16.89 -11.39 9.43
C TRP A 175 17.46 -11.08 10.82
N ASN A 176 17.94 -12.09 11.58
CA ASN A 176 18.65 -11.85 12.84
C ASN A 176 20.10 -11.42 12.62
N ARG A 177 20.64 -11.65 11.43
CA ARG A 177 22.03 -11.32 11.05
C ARG A 177 22.11 -10.30 9.91
N THR A 178 20.99 -9.91 9.34
CA THR A 178 20.92 -8.95 8.23
C THR A 178 20.45 -7.60 8.74
N VAL A 179 21.25 -6.56 8.52
CA VAL A 179 20.82 -5.17 8.71
C VAL A 179 19.93 -4.79 7.54
N GLY A 180 18.69 -4.38 7.84
CA GLY A 180 17.76 -3.90 6.80
C GLY A 180 18.09 -2.48 6.37
N ALA A 181 17.75 -2.15 5.12
CA ALA A 181 17.81 -0.78 4.63
C ALA A 181 16.88 0.15 5.42
N THR A 182 17.24 1.41 5.49
CA THR A 182 16.41 2.50 6.03
C THR A 182 15.73 3.27 4.90
N PHE A 183 14.59 3.89 5.19
CA PHE A 183 13.79 4.56 4.17
C PHE A 183 13.26 5.90 4.68
N HIS A 184 13.60 6.96 3.97
CA HIS A 184 13.07 8.30 4.18
C HIS A 184 12.57 8.83 2.84
N MET A 185 11.30 9.23 2.78
CA MET A 185 10.69 9.75 1.56
C MET A 185 10.20 11.17 1.81
N ARG A 186 10.40 12.02 0.80
CA ARG A 186 9.86 13.39 0.79
C ARG A 186 9.41 13.74 -0.63
N GLU A 187 8.36 14.55 -0.73
CA GLU A 187 8.04 15.24 -1.98
C GLU A 187 9.06 16.37 -2.18
N ARG A 188 9.54 16.56 -3.41
CA ARG A 188 10.67 17.46 -3.69
C ARG A 188 10.36 18.93 -3.43
N SER A 189 9.09 19.32 -3.60
CA SER A 189 8.60 20.70 -3.52
C SER A 189 7.94 21.02 -2.17
N SER A 190 7.91 20.07 -1.24
CA SER A 190 7.25 20.17 0.04
C SER A 190 8.24 20.61 1.10
N ASP A 191 8.07 21.83 1.60
CA ASP A 191 8.92 22.45 2.62
C ASP A 191 8.17 22.71 3.95
N GLY A 192 7.01 22.07 4.13
CA GLY A 192 6.09 22.32 5.26
C GLY A 192 5.88 21.11 6.17
N GLU A 193 5.44 21.40 7.40
CA GLU A 193 4.91 20.35 8.29
C GLU A 193 3.56 19.85 7.81
N ARG A 194 3.29 18.56 8.07
CA ARG A 194 1.99 17.96 7.76
C ARG A 194 0.87 18.73 8.47
N PRO A 195 -0.15 19.22 7.75
CA PRO A 195 -1.22 19.99 8.36
C PRO A 195 -2.09 19.12 9.26
N ASN A 196 -2.80 19.75 10.19
CA ASN A 196 -3.80 19.08 11.01
C ASN A 196 -4.86 18.42 10.13
N VAL A 197 -5.27 17.21 10.53
CA VAL A 197 -6.31 16.47 9.83
C VAL A 197 -7.65 17.21 9.87
N THR A 198 -8.34 17.22 8.73
CA THR A 198 -9.68 17.80 8.58
C THR A 198 -10.73 16.71 8.42
N LEU A 199 -11.97 17.01 8.79
CA LEU A 199 -13.09 16.07 8.59
C LEU A 199 -13.25 15.67 7.12
N ALA A 200 -13.02 16.60 6.18
CA ALA A 200 -13.08 16.32 4.75
C ALA A 200 -12.05 15.25 4.32
N GLN A 201 -10.82 15.32 4.84
CA GLN A 201 -9.78 14.31 4.57
C GLN A 201 -10.16 12.95 5.14
N VAL A 202 -10.65 12.90 6.38
CA VAL A 202 -11.10 11.65 7.02
C VAL A 202 -12.24 11.00 6.23
N MET A 203 -13.19 11.79 5.75
CA MET A 203 -14.32 11.28 4.95
C MET A 203 -13.92 10.83 3.54
N ALA A 204 -12.86 11.41 2.97
CA ALA A 204 -12.33 11.05 1.67
C ALA A 204 -11.51 9.74 1.70
N ALA A 205 -10.87 9.40 2.83
CA ALA A 205 -10.00 8.23 2.93
C ALA A 205 -10.70 6.89 2.63
N PRO A 206 -11.92 6.60 3.13
CA PRO A 206 -12.69 5.39 2.78
C PRO A 206 -13.24 5.37 1.35
N SER A 207 -13.28 6.51 0.66
CA SER A 207 -13.81 6.63 -0.71
C SER A 207 -12.70 6.56 -1.77
N HIS A 208 -11.46 6.93 -1.42
CA HIS A 208 -10.27 6.75 -2.27
C HIS A 208 -9.63 5.38 -2.10
N GLY A 209 -9.68 4.81 -0.89
CA GLY A 209 -9.52 3.39 -0.72
C GLY A 209 -10.81 2.70 -1.09
N ARG A 210 -10.90 2.10 -2.28
CA ARG A 210 -11.81 0.96 -2.41
C ARG A 210 -11.30 -0.12 -1.44
N LEU A 211 -11.68 -0.02 -0.17
CA LEU A 211 -11.33 -0.98 0.87
C LEU A 211 -12.21 -2.23 0.79
N CYS A 212 -12.99 -2.33 -0.29
CA CYS A 212 -13.97 -3.36 -0.50
C CYS A 212 -13.36 -4.48 -1.35
N CYS A 213 -12.95 -5.54 -0.65
CA CYS A 213 -12.92 -6.92 -1.13
C CYS A 213 -11.79 -7.32 -2.10
N THR A 214 -10.60 -7.59 -1.58
CA THR A 214 -9.62 -8.50 -2.24
C THR A 214 -10.05 -9.97 -2.25
N LEU A 215 -11.18 -10.31 -1.63
CA LEU A 215 -11.74 -11.63 -1.81
C LEU A 215 -12.64 -11.55 -3.03
N GLY A 216 -12.16 -11.97 -4.20
CA GLY A 216 -12.97 -11.98 -5.41
C GLY A 216 -12.17 -11.80 -6.69
N GLY A 217 -11.09 -12.56 -6.86
CA GLY A 217 -10.58 -12.81 -8.20
C GLY A 217 -11.71 -13.38 -9.05
N ASN A 218 -12.22 -12.58 -9.99
CA ASN A 218 -13.13 -13.01 -11.04
C ASN A 218 -12.33 -13.84 -12.06
N LEU A 219 -11.90 -15.04 -11.66
CA LEU A 219 -11.55 -16.11 -12.60
C LEU A 219 -12.87 -16.73 -13.07
N GLY A 220 -13.55 -16.05 -13.99
CA GLY A 220 -14.90 -16.44 -14.39
C GLY A 220 -15.53 -15.53 -15.42
N ARG A 221 -14.80 -15.11 -16.46
CA ARG A 221 -15.42 -14.82 -17.75
C ARG A 221 -14.93 -15.84 -18.75
N ASP A 222 -15.76 -16.86 -18.88
CA ASP A 222 -15.75 -17.89 -19.90
C ASP A 222 -15.57 -17.23 -21.27
N ARG A 223 -14.44 -17.50 -21.93
CA ARG A 223 -14.26 -17.22 -23.36
C ARG A 223 -14.82 -18.42 -24.11
N ARG A 224 -16.15 -18.50 -24.23
CA ARG A 224 -16.83 -19.32 -25.25
C ARG A 224 -18.13 -18.64 -25.66
N GLN A 225 -18.39 -18.69 -26.98
CA GLN A 225 -19.44 -18.00 -27.75
C GLN A 225 -18.96 -16.58 -28.13
N ASP A 226 -18.57 -16.28 -29.37
CA ASP A 226 -19.23 -16.67 -30.62
C ASP A 226 -18.25 -17.10 -31.73
N ALA A 227 -18.69 -18.12 -32.46
CA ALA A 227 -18.35 -18.39 -33.84
C ALA A 227 -19.32 -17.65 -34.76
#